data_AF-A0A941X804-F1
#
_entry.id   AF-A0A941X804-F1
#
_cell.length_a   1.000
_cell.length_b   1.000
_cell.length_c   1.000
_cell.angle_alpha   90.00
_cell.angle_beta   90.00
_cell.angle_gamma   90.00
#
_symmetry.space_group_name_H-M   'P 1'
#
loop_
_entity.id
_entity.type
_entity.pdbx_description
1 polymer ?
#
loop_
_entity_poly.entity_id
_entity_poly.type
_entity_poly.pdbx_seq_one_letter_code
_entity_poly.pdbx_strand_id
1 'polypeptide(L)'
;MKLYIGGVYQGQEELARAENPGLPCYPDFHEAIRRAVLEAHQDPREFARQFCAAHPDAIVVANEVGAGVVPIVKEERLFREAVGRALCIIAQESESVTRCVCGIGVRIK
;
A
#
# COMPACT_ATOMS: atom_id res chain seq x y z
N MET A 1 -2.58 2.65 -12.84
CA MET A 1 -1.89 2.53 -11.53
C MET A 1 -1.33 1.14 -11.36
N LYS A 2 -0.20 0.98 -10.67
CA LYS A 2 0.39 -0.33 -10.33
C LYS A 2 0.67 -0.40 -8.82
N LEU A 3 0.39 -1.53 -8.19
CA LEU A 3 0.55 -1.72 -6.75
C LEU A 3 1.62 -2.79 -6.45
N TYR A 4 2.59 -2.43 -5.61
CA TYR A 4 3.59 -3.36 -5.08
C TYR A 4 3.40 -3.48 -3.57
N ILE A 5 3.22 -4.72 -3.10
CA ILE A 5 3.03 -5.04 -1.68
C ILE A 5 4.09 -6.02 -1.20
N GLY A 6 4.39 -6.01 0.09
CA GLY A 6 5.29 -6.97 0.71
C GLY A 6 5.47 -6.70 2.20
N GLY A 7 6.22 -7.56 2.88
CA GLY A 7 6.66 -7.25 4.25
C GLY A 7 7.66 -6.09 4.28
N VAL A 8 8.05 -5.68 5.48
CA VAL A 8 9.15 -4.72 5.66
C VAL A 8 10.44 -5.34 5.08
N TYR A 9 11.23 -4.53 4.36
CA TYR A 9 12.51 -4.91 3.75
C TYR A 9 12.46 -6.13 2.80
N GLN A 10 11.39 -6.27 2.00
CA GLN A 10 11.30 -7.33 0.99
C GLN A 10 11.77 -6.91 -0.42
N GLY A 11 12.19 -5.66 -0.62
CA GLY A 11 12.68 -5.16 -1.92
C GLY A 11 11.59 -4.70 -2.89
N GLN A 12 10.37 -4.48 -2.41
CA GLN A 12 9.22 -4.08 -3.22
C GLN A 12 9.39 -2.70 -3.87
N GLU A 13 10.07 -1.75 -3.23
CA GLU A 13 10.28 -0.43 -3.79
C GLU A 13 11.32 -0.47 -4.91
N GLU A 14 12.45 -1.13 -4.69
CA GLU A 14 13.50 -1.31 -5.68
C GLU A 14 12.95 -2.04 -6.91
N LEU A 15 12.17 -3.11 -6.68
CA LEU A 15 11.48 -3.83 -7.75
C LEU A 15 10.51 -2.93 -8.52
N ALA A 16 9.66 -2.18 -7.81
CA ALA A 16 8.69 -1.27 -8.41
C ALA A 16 9.36 -0.21 -9.31
N ARG A 17 10.48 0.37 -8.85
CA ARG A 17 11.25 1.36 -9.61
C ARG A 17 11.96 0.76 -10.81
N ALA A 18 12.54 -0.43 -10.65
CA ALA A 18 13.24 -1.12 -11.72
C ALA A 18 12.30 -1.53 -12.87
N GLU A 19 11.10 -2.01 -12.55
CA GLU A 19 10.10 -2.41 -13.55
C GLU A 19 9.41 -1.22 -14.22
N ASN A 20 9.45 -0.03 -13.60
CA ASN A 20 8.70 1.14 -14.05
C ASN A 20 9.54 2.43 -13.99
N PRO A 21 10.64 2.50 -14.76
CA PRO A 21 11.54 3.65 -14.72
C PRO A 21 10.82 4.94 -15.14
N GLY A 22 10.99 6.00 -14.35
CA GLY A 22 10.49 7.34 -14.65
C GLY A 22 9.02 7.62 -14.31
N LEU A 23 8.25 6.63 -13.85
CA LEU A 23 6.88 6.86 -13.39
C LEU A 23 6.85 7.37 -11.92
N PRO A 24 5.85 8.20 -11.54
CA PRO A 24 5.67 8.64 -10.16
C PRO A 24 5.49 7.45 -9.21
N CYS A 25 6.39 7.34 -8.23
CA CYS A 25 6.38 6.26 -7.25
C CYS A 25 6.14 6.82 -5.85
N TYR A 26 5.15 6.24 -5.16
CA TYR A 26 4.72 6.61 -3.82
C TYR A 26 5.07 5.46 -2.85
N PRO A 27 6.29 5.49 -2.26
CA PRO A 27 6.67 4.52 -1.25
C PRO A 27 5.98 4.78 0.08
N ASP A 28 6.09 3.81 0.98
CA ASP A 28 5.56 3.88 2.33
C ASP A 28 4.08 4.28 2.42
N PHE A 29 3.26 3.85 1.45
CA PHE A 29 1.86 4.28 1.38
C PHE A 29 1.04 3.87 2.62
N HIS A 30 1.44 2.79 3.30
CA HIS A 30 0.91 2.41 4.61
C HIS A 30 1.08 3.50 5.67
N GLU A 31 2.17 4.27 5.68
CA GLU A 31 2.36 5.41 6.58
C GLU A 31 1.54 6.64 6.16
N ALA A 32 1.32 6.84 4.85
CA ALA A 32 0.36 7.84 4.39
C ALA A 32 -1.07 7.52 4.90
N ILE A 33 -1.47 6.24 4.85
CA ILE A 33 -2.72 5.77 5.44
C ILE A 33 -2.73 5.97 6.96
N ARG A 34 -1.62 5.71 7.66
CA ARG A 34 -1.51 5.98 9.10
C ARG A 34 -1.86 7.42 9.42
N ARG A 35 -1.22 8.38 8.75
CA ARG A 35 -1.42 9.82 8.98
C ARG A 35 -2.86 10.22 8.64
N ALA A 36 -3.37 9.78 7.49
CA ALA A 36 -4.73 10.09 7.06
C ALA A 36 -5.78 9.62 8.10
N VAL A 37 -5.62 8.42 8.64
CA VAL A 37 -6.64 7.81 9.51
C VAL A 37 -6.45 8.15 10.98
N LEU A 38 -5.22 8.08 11.50
CA LEU A 38 -4.96 8.27 12.94
C LEU A 38 -4.79 9.73 13.34
N GLU A 39 -4.26 10.57 12.45
CA GLU A 39 -4.03 12.00 12.75
C GLU A 39 -5.17 12.85 12.17
N ALA A 40 -5.48 12.65 10.88
CA ALA A 40 -6.50 13.43 10.19
C ALA A 40 -7.93 12.86 10.29
N HIS A 41 -8.11 11.70 10.95
CA HIS A 41 -9.43 11.07 11.16
C HIS A 41 -10.22 10.83 9.87
N GLN A 42 -9.53 10.66 8.74
CA GLN A 42 -10.13 10.38 7.44
C GLN A 42 -10.52 8.91 7.32
N ASP A 43 -11.58 8.60 6.57
CA ASP A 43 -11.90 7.22 6.22
C ASP A 43 -10.83 6.64 5.27
N PRO A 44 -10.28 5.45 5.57
CA PRO A 44 -9.21 4.85 4.75
C PRO A 44 -9.63 4.54 3.31
N ARG A 45 -10.90 4.18 3.07
CA ARG A 45 -11.37 3.86 1.71
C ARG A 45 -11.51 5.14 0.91
N GLU A 46 -12.03 6.20 1.53
CA GLU A 46 -12.17 7.49 0.90
C GLU A 46 -10.82 8.12 0.56
N PHE A 47 -9.85 8.07 1.50
CA PHE A 47 -8.47 8.46 1.23
C PHE A 47 -7.89 7.73 0.01
N ALA A 48 -8.06 6.40 -0.05
CA ALA A 48 -7.57 5.59 -1.17
C ALA A 48 -8.24 5.97 -2.50
N ARG A 49 -9.57 6.18 -2.53
CA ARG A 49 -10.29 6.59 -3.75
C ARG A 49 -9.83 7.95 -4.26
N GLN A 50 -9.67 8.92 -3.36
CA GLN A 50 -9.20 10.26 -3.70
C GLN A 50 -7.77 10.20 -4.27
N PHE A 51 -6.90 9.40 -3.64
CA PHE A 51 -5.56 9.18 -4.15
C PHE A 51 -5.59 8.58 -5.57
N CYS A 52 -6.41 7.55 -5.81
CA CYS A 52 -6.55 6.94 -7.13
C CYS A 52 -7.03 7.91 -8.20
N ALA A 53 -8.06 8.71 -7.89
CA ALA A 53 -8.60 9.70 -8.82
C ALA A 53 -7.57 10.80 -9.17
N ALA A 54 -6.74 11.20 -8.19
CA ALA A 54 -5.73 12.23 -8.39
C ALA A 54 -4.46 11.72 -9.11
N HIS A 55 -4.18 10.40 -9.06
CA HIS A 55 -2.94 9.83 -9.56
C HIS A 55 -3.15 8.54 -10.37
N PRO A 56 -3.82 8.62 -11.54
CA PRO A 56 -4.19 7.44 -12.32
C PRO A 56 -2.98 6.58 -12.76
N ASP A 57 -1.82 7.20 -12.98
CA ASP A 57 -0.61 6.54 -13.48
C ASP A 57 0.43 6.23 -12.38
N ALA A 58 0.06 6.38 -11.10
CA ALA A 58 0.98 6.17 -9.99
C ALA A 58 1.43 4.71 -9.85
N ILE A 59 2.63 4.55 -9.31
CA ILE A 59 3.08 3.32 -8.67
C ILE A 59 2.92 3.51 -7.16
N VAL A 60 2.19 2.61 -6.52
CA VAL A 60 2.00 2.59 -5.08
C VAL A 60 2.83 1.44 -4.50
N VAL A 61 3.62 1.73 -3.47
CA VAL A 61 4.37 0.71 -2.73
C VAL A 61 3.95 0.76 -1.26
N ALA A 62 3.53 -0.39 -0.73
CA ALA A 62 3.03 -0.47 0.65
C ALA A 62 3.46 -1.74 1.36
N ASN A 63 3.63 -1.65 2.68
CA ASN A 63 3.86 -2.82 3.51
C ASN A 63 2.52 -3.51 3.85
N GLU A 64 2.51 -4.84 3.78
CA GLU A 64 1.44 -5.65 4.34
C GLU A 64 1.63 -5.76 5.86
N VAL A 65 0.73 -5.13 6.62
CA VAL A 65 0.79 -5.09 8.09
C VAL A 65 -0.16 -6.10 8.77
N GLY A 66 -0.87 -6.91 7.97
CA GLY A 66 -1.90 -7.83 8.43
C GLY A 66 -1.45 -9.29 8.63
N ALA A 67 -0.23 -9.64 8.25
CA ALA A 67 0.26 -11.03 8.22
C ALA A 67 0.80 -11.54 9.58
N GLY A 68 0.82 -10.70 10.61
CA GLY A 68 1.28 -11.05 11.95
C GLY A 68 0.15 -11.29 12.96
N VAL A 69 0.54 -11.42 14.23
CA VAL A 69 -0.39 -11.50 15.37
C VAL A 69 -1.25 -10.24 15.49
N VAL A 70 -2.42 -10.36 16.13
CA VAL A 70 -3.28 -9.21 16.42
C VAL A 70 -2.61 -8.34 17.49
N PRO A 71 -2.39 -7.04 17.25
CA PRO A 71 -1.77 -6.15 18.24
C PRO A 71 -2.60 -5.99 19.53
N ILE A 72 -1.92 -5.81 20.66
CA ILE A 72 -2.55 -5.54 21.96
C ILE A 72 -2.98 -4.06 22.06
N VAL A 73 -2.23 -3.16 21.42
CA VAL A 73 -2.53 -1.73 21.39
C VAL A 73 -3.68 -1.44 20.43
N LYS A 74 -4.65 -0.62 20.84
CA LYS A 74 -5.86 -0.34 20.07
C LYS A 74 -5.55 0.40 18.77
N GLU A 75 -4.65 1.37 18.85
CA GLU A 75 -4.23 2.23 17.75
C GLU A 75 -3.54 1.40 16.66
N GLU A 76 -2.72 0.42 17.03
CA GLU A 76 -2.08 -0.51 16.09
C GLU A 76 -3.08 -1.44 15.40
N ARG A 77 -4.13 -1.91 16.11
CA ARG A 77 -5.23 -2.64 15.48
C ARG A 77 -5.98 -1.77 14.47
N LEU A 78 -6.30 -0.53 14.84
CA LEU A 78 -6.97 0.42 13.94
C LEU A 78 -6.13 0.69 12.70
N PHE A 79 -4.83 0.87 12.87
CA PHE A 79 -3.87 1.01 11.77
C PHE A 79 -3.86 -0.20 10.84
N ARG A 80 -3.70 -1.41 11.40
CA ARG A 80 -3.73 -2.67 10.63
C ARG A 80 -4.98 -2.77 9.76
N GLU A 81 -6.13 -2.50 10.37
CA GLU A 81 -7.43 -2.54 9.71
C GLU A 81 -7.61 -1.45 8.64
N ALA A 82 -7.10 -0.24 8.91
CA ALA A 82 -7.12 0.87 7.97
C ALA A 82 -6.28 0.60 6.72
N VAL A 83 -5.05 0.10 6.90
CA VAL A 83 -4.16 -0.24 5.80
C VAL A 83 -4.79 -1.32 4.93
N GLY A 84 -5.33 -2.39 5.53
CA GLY A 84 -6.01 -3.44 4.78
C GLY A 84 -7.16 -2.90 3.92
N ARG A 85 -8.05 -2.08 4.51
CA ARG A 85 -9.18 -1.48 3.78
C ARG A 85 -8.76 -0.56 2.65
N ALA A 86 -7.76 0.29 2.87
CA ALA A 86 -7.25 1.19 1.84
C ALA A 86 -6.56 0.42 0.70
N LEU A 87 -5.70 -0.55 1.01
CA LEU A 87 -5.00 -1.35 0.00
C LEU A 87 -5.96 -2.21 -0.83
N CYS A 88 -7.09 -2.67 -0.28
CA CYS A 88 -8.13 -3.32 -1.10
C CYS A 88 -8.68 -2.39 -2.19
N ILE A 89 -8.88 -1.09 -1.90
CA ILE A 89 -9.31 -0.11 -2.90
C ILE A 89 -8.20 0.14 -3.92
N ILE A 90 -6.97 0.39 -3.47
CA ILE A 90 -5.84 0.58 -4.38
C ILE A 90 -5.67 -0.63 -5.30
N ALA A 91 -5.78 -1.85 -4.77
CA ALA A 91 -5.69 -3.10 -5.56
C ALA A 91 -6.83 -3.25 -6.57
N GLN A 92 -8.05 -2.78 -6.24
CA GLN A 92 -9.18 -2.77 -7.17
C GLN A 92 -8.93 -1.83 -8.35
N GLU A 93 -8.44 -0.62 -8.07
CA GLU A 93 -8.15 0.42 -9.08
C GLU A 93 -6.83 0.20 -9.83
N SER A 94 -5.94 -0.65 -9.31
CA SER A 94 -4.65 -0.93 -9.95
C SER A 94 -4.80 -1.87 -11.14
N GLU A 95 -4.07 -1.62 -12.21
CA GLU A 95 -3.98 -2.50 -13.37
C GLU A 95 -3.29 -3.81 -13.01
N SER A 96 -2.25 -3.76 -12.19
CA SER A 96 -1.54 -4.93 -11.68
C SER A 96 -1.21 -4.80 -10.20
N VAL A 97 -1.15 -5.96 -9.53
CA VAL A 97 -0.73 -6.08 -8.14
C VAL A 97 0.38 -7.10 -8.04
N THR A 98 1.54 -6.68 -7.55
CA THR A 98 2.72 -7.53 -7.37
C THR A 98 3.04 -7.66 -5.89
N ARG A 99 3.11 -8.88 -5.38
CA ARG A 99 3.64 -9.17 -4.03
C ARG A 99 5.12 -9.50 -4.12
N CYS A 100 5.95 -8.81 -3.36
CA CYS A 100 7.38 -9.05 -3.26
C CYS A 100 7.73 -9.81 -1.98
N VAL A 101 8.52 -10.88 -2.11
CA VAL A 101 9.08 -11.65 -1.00
C VAL A 101 10.54 -11.95 -1.31
N CYS A 102 11.46 -11.57 -0.43
CA CYS A 102 12.91 -11.73 -0.60
C CYS A 102 13.43 -11.18 -1.95
N GLY A 103 12.90 -10.04 -2.41
CA GLY A 103 13.24 -9.41 -3.69
C GLY A 103 12.56 -10.04 -4.91
N ILE A 104 11.73 -11.07 -4.72
CA ILE A 104 11.07 -11.81 -5.79
C ILE A 104 9.61 -11.33 -5.90
N GLY A 105 9.29 -10.68 -7.02
CA GLY A 105 7.94 -10.24 -7.35
C GLY A 105 7.08 -11.36 -7.93
N VAL A 106 5.88 -11.53 -7.39
CA VAL A 106 4.82 -12.38 -7.95
C VAL A 106 3.60 -11.53 -8.24
N ARG A 107 3.22 -11.43 -9.52
CA ARG A 107 1.98 -10.76 -9.93
C ARG A 107 0.78 -11.61 -9.53
N ILE A 108 -0.13 -11.04 -8.74
CA ILE A 108 -1.34 -11.68 -8.22
C ILE A 108 -2.64 -11.08 -8.81
N LYS A 109 -2.53 -9.99 -9.57
CA LYS A 109 -3.54 -9.39 -10.45
C LYS A 109 -2.83 -8.80 -11.65
#